data_AF-A0A6G0VUX8-F1
#
_entry.id   AF-A0A6G0VUX8-F1
#
_cell.length_a   1.000
_cell.length_b   1.000
_cell.length_c   1.000
_cell.angle_alpha   90.00
_cell.angle_beta   90.00
_cell.angle_gamma   90.00
#
_symmetry.space_group_name_H-M   'P 1'
#
loop_
_entity.id
_entity.type
_entity.pdbx_description
1 polymer ?
#
loop_
_entity_poly.entity_id
_entity_poly.type
_entity_poly.pdbx_seq_one_letter_code
_entity_poly.pdbx_strand_id
1 'polypeptide(L)'
;MPEKNPFHIVNMTKDNLFSTKSLEKQIVNRKKNEHGDKVEWLKIQWLNFKKEQPFQINYKYSNTPEVEFNFANINKRKSKLEELIKDLDLLYPTGHKITVLKKKI
;
A
#
# COMPACT_ATOMS: atom_id res chain seq x y z
N MET A 1 24.82 16.23 26.82
CA MET A 1 24.09 14.95 27.05
C MET A 1 23.11 14.81 25.90
N PRO A 2 23.05 13.69 25.15
CA PRO A 2 22.05 13.56 24.09
C PRO A 2 20.66 13.54 24.74
N GLU A 3 19.79 14.45 24.31
CA GLU A 3 18.39 14.47 24.72
C GLU A 3 17.77 13.12 24.37
N LYS A 4 17.27 12.41 25.37
CA LYS A 4 16.52 11.17 25.15
C LYS A 4 15.21 11.57 24.48
N ASN A 5 15.14 11.48 23.16
CA ASN A 5 13.88 11.61 22.42
C ASN A 5 12.89 10.59 23.00
N PRO A 6 11.83 11.02 23.69
CA PRO A 6 10.87 10.10 24.27
C PRO A 6 10.14 9.34 23.17
N PHE A 7 9.86 8.06 23.38
CA PHE A 7 9.10 7.27 22.43
C PHE A 7 7.72 7.89 22.17
N HIS A 8 7.35 8.03 20.89
CA HIS A 8 6.01 8.45 20.52
C HIS A 8 5.08 7.23 20.59
N ILE A 9 4.26 7.17 21.64
CA ILE A 9 3.29 6.07 21.84
C ILE A 9 1.95 6.50 21.24
N VAL A 10 1.47 5.74 20.26
CA VAL A 10 0.12 5.90 19.69
C VAL A 10 -0.73 4.72 20.15
N ASN A 11 -1.80 5.01 20.88
CA ASN A 11 -2.77 3.99 21.27
C ASN A 11 -3.78 3.79 20.12
N MET A 12 -3.82 2.60 19.55
CA MET A 12 -4.76 2.24 18.49
C MET A 12 -5.87 1.36 19.04
N THR A 13 -7.11 1.71 18.73
CA THR A 13 -8.30 0.88 19.02
C THR A 13 -8.71 0.09 17.79
N LYS A 14 -9.70 -0.81 17.95
CA LYS A 14 -10.24 -1.60 16.83
C LYS A 14 -10.73 -0.70 15.69
N ASP A 15 -11.22 0.50 16.01
CA ASP A 15 -11.84 1.43 15.07
C ASP A 15 -10.79 2.17 14.23
N ASN A 16 -9.50 1.99 14.54
CA ASN A 16 -8.39 2.49 13.73
C ASN A 16 -7.86 1.45 12.72
N LEU A 17 -8.39 0.23 12.74
CA LEU A 17 -7.96 -0.85 11.84
C LEU A 17 -8.92 -0.97 10.66
N PHE A 18 -8.49 -0.49 9.50
CA PHE A 18 -9.27 -0.53 8.26
C PHE A 18 -8.81 -1.65 7.34
N SER A 19 -9.75 -2.22 6.60
CA SER A 19 -9.53 -3.23 5.57
C SER A 19 -9.10 -2.60 4.26
N THR A 20 -8.03 -3.11 3.66
CA THR A 20 -7.53 -2.69 2.34
C THR A 20 -8.14 -3.46 1.18
N LYS A 21 -9.01 -4.44 1.45
CA LYS A 21 -9.56 -5.35 0.42
C LYS A 21 -10.29 -4.63 -0.71
N SER A 22 -10.97 -3.53 -0.41
CA SER A 22 -11.66 -2.71 -1.41
C SER A 22 -10.67 -2.04 -2.35
N LEU A 23 -9.57 -1.49 -1.82
CA LEU A 23 -8.48 -0.86 -2.57
C LEU A 23 -7.74 -1.91 -3.43
N GLU A 24 -7.45 -3.08 -2.88
CA GLU A 24 -6.77 -4.17 -3.60
C GLU A 24 -7.53 -4.62 -4.85
N LYS A 25 -8.86 -4.65 -4.80
CA LYS A 25 -9.70 -5.02 -5.97
C LYS A 25 -9.63 -4.02 -7.12
N GLN A 26 -9.14 -2.81 -6.87
CA GLN A 26 -9.02 -1.73 -7.86
C GLN A 26 -7.66 -1.65 -8.51
N ILE A 27 -6.67 -2.40 -8.04
CA ILE A 27 -5.34 -2.41 -8.61
C ILE A 27 -5.09 -3.69 -9.41
N VAL A 28 -4.16 -3.61 -10.37
CA VAL A 28 -3.72 -4.77 -11.16
C VAL A 28 -2.22 -4.69 -11.41
N ASN A 29 -1.54 -5.84 -11.30
CA ASN A 29 -0.15 -5.98 -11.70
C ASN A 29 -0.05 -5.90 -13.22
N ARG A 30 0.46 -4.78 -13.73
CA ARG A 30 0.63 -4.55 -15.16
C ARG A 30 1.81 -5.35 -15.72
N LYS A 31 1.63 -5.96 -16.90
CA LYS A 31 2.74 -6.59 -17.64
C LYS A 31 3.50 -5.60 -18.53
N LYS A 32 2.87 -4.46 -18.82
CA LYS A 32 3.41 -3.39 -19.65
C LYS A 32 3.23 -2.04 -18.98
N ASN A 33 4.18 -1.13 -19.18
CA ASN A 33 4.07 0.27 -18.75
C ASN A 33 3.17 1.07 -19.72
N GLU A 34 2.98 2.36 -19.44
CA GLU A 34 2.20 3.26 -20.31
C GLU A 34 2.86 3.49 -21.69
N HIS A 35 4.16 3.24 -21.81
CA HIS A 35 4.92 3.33 -23.07
C HIS A 35 4.88 2.03 -23.89
N GLY A 36 4.30 0.96 -23.36
CA GLY A 36 4.21 -0.35 -24.01
C GLY A 36 5.36 -1.33 -23.71
N ASP A 37 6.38 -0.90 -22.96
CA ASP A 37 7.51 -1.73 -22.53
C ASP A 37 7.10 -2.74 -21.47
N LYS A 38 7.81 -3.87 -21.44
CA LYS A 38 7.59 -4.92 -20.44
C LYS A 38 7.98 -4.45 -19.04
N VAL A 39 7.10 -4.69 -18.06
CA VAL A 39 7.38 -4.50 -16.64
C VAL A 39 7.91 -5.80 -16.05
N GLU A 40 9.18 -5.83 -15.65
CA GLU A 40 9.84 -6.97 -15.02
C GLU A 40 9.87 -6.77 -13.50
N TRP A 41 8.73 -7.01 -12.84
CA TRP A 41 8.53 -6.74 -11.40
C TRP A 41 9.66 -7.22 -10.50
N LEU A 42 10.18 -8.43 -10.76
CA LEU A 42 11.23 -9.05 -9.95
C LEU A 42 12.62 -8.43 -10.14
N LYS A 43 12.83 -7.64 -11.20
CA LYS A 43 14.09 -6.93 -11.45
C LYS A 43 14.07 -5.49 -10.92
N ILE A 44 12.94 -5.01 -10.44
CA ILE A 44 12.84 -3.65 -9.92
C ILE A 44 13.72 -3.54 -8.68
N GLN A 45 14.64 -2.58 -8.70
CA GLN A 45 15.54 -2.30 -7.59
C GLN A 45 15.08 -1.09 -6.77
N TRP A 46 14.32 -0.19 -7.39
CA TRP A 46 13.84 1.02 -6.75
C TRP A 46 12.38 1.27 -7.11
N LEU A 47 11.56 1.43 -6.07
CA LEU A 47 10.17 1.87 -6.16
C LEU A 47 10.01 3.26 -5.55
N ASN A 48 9.26 4.13 -6.22
CA ASN A 48 8.94 5.47 -5.75
C ASN A 48 7.43 5.74 -5.89
N PHE A 49 6.80 6.11 -4.79
CA PHE A 49 5.36 6.34 -4.68
C PHE A 49 5.10 7.80 -4.32
N LYS A 50 4.23 8.46 -5.10
CA LYS A 50 3.85 9.86 -4.90
C LYS A 50 2.40 9.93 -4.40
N LYS A 51 2.13 10.76 -3.40
CA LYS A 51 0.77 10.89 -2.82
C LYS A 51 -0.22 11.43 -3.85
N GLU A 52 0.25 12.29 -4.74
CA GLU A 52 -0.53 12.94 -5.79
C GLU A 52 -0.93 11.95 -6.90
N GLN A 53 -0.25 10.80 -6.99
CA GLN A 53 -0.43 9.80 -8.04
C GLN A 53 -0.55 8.39 -7.42
N PRO A 54 -1.64 8.09 -6.69
CA PRO A 54 -1.76 6.87 -5.89
C PRO A 54 -1.76 5.56 -6.69
N PHE A 55 -2.07 5.63 -7.98
CA PHE A 55 -2.04 4.48 -8.88
C PHE A 55 -0.80 4.42 -9.78
N GLN A 56 0.14 5.34 -9.60
CA GLN A 56 1.37 5.34 -10.38
C GLN A 56 2.50 4.78 -9.53
N ILE A 57 3.04 3.65 -9.98
CA ILE A 57 4.28 3.12 -9.42
C ILE A 57 5.40 3.60 -10.31
N ASN A 58 6.25 4.50 -9.80
CA ASN A 58 7.49 4.86 -10.47
C ASN A 58 8.56 3.83 -10.09
N TYR A 59 9.25 3.27 -11.06
CA TYR A 59 10.23 2.22 -10.83
C TYR A 59 11.45 2.33 -11.73
N LYS A 60 12.57 1.75 -11.30
CA LYS A 60 13.74 1.51 -12.14
C LYS A 60 14.45 0.21 -11.76
N TYR A 61 15.20 -0.32 -12.71
CA TYR A 61 15.94 -1.58 -12.58
C TYR A 61 17.39 -1.38 -12.11
N SER A 62 17.76 -0.15 -11.75
CA SER A 62 19.10 0.22 -11.26
C SER A 62 18.99 1.08 -10.00
N ASN A 63 19.95 0.94 -9.09
CA ASN A 63 20.08 1.81 -7.92
C ASN A 63 20.82 3.13 -8.21
N THR A 64 21.32 3.33 -9.44
CA THR A 64 22.05 4.54 -9.84
C THR A 64 21.11 5.77 -9.88
N PRO A 65 21.45 6.90 -9.23
CA PRO A 65 20.59 8.08 -9.18
C PRO A 65 20.31 8.72 -10.55
N GLU A 66 21.27 8.70 -11.47
CA GLU A 66 21.13 9.34 -12.80
C GLU A 66 20.11 8.64 -13.72
N VAL A 67 19.72 7.40 -13.40
CA VAL A 67 18.75 6.66 -14.20
C VAL A 67 17.34 7.14 -13.88
N GLU A 68 16.63 7.61 -14.91
CA GLU A 68 15.25 8.06 -14.82
C GLU A 68 14.29 6.93 -14.47
N PHE A 69 13.17 7.29 -13.84
CA PHE A 69 12.12 6.35 -13.48
C PHE A 69 11.20 6.09 -14.67
N ASN A 70 10.92 4.82 -14.92
CA ASN A 70 9.73 4.42 -15.66
C ASN A 70 8.51 4.44 -14.73
N PHE A 71 7.31 4.38 -15.29
CA PHE A 71 6.10 4.31 -14.48
C PHE A 71 5.07 3.33 -15.03
N ALA A 72 4.34 2.68 -14.12
CA ALA A 72 3.23 1.81 -14.46
C ALA A 72 1.96 2.29 -13.73
N ASN A 73 0.87 2.43 -14.48
CA ASN A 73 -0.44 2.72 -13.91
C ASN A 73 -1.14 1.43 -13.49
N ILE A 74 -1.24 1.20 -12.18
CA ILE A 74 -1.89 0.01 -11.62
C ILE A 74 -3.41 0.14 -11.55
N ASN A 75 -3.97 1.31 -11.91
CA ASN A 75 -5.41 1.55 -11.84
C ASN A 75 -6.19 0.60 -12.77
N LYS A 76 -7.18 -0.11 -12.25
CA LYS A 76 -8.16 -0.85 -13.05
C LYS A 76 -9.13 0.15 -13.70
N ARG A 77 -9.41 0.02 -15.01
CA ARG A 77 -10.16 1.00 -15.85
C ARG A 77 -11.52 1.51 -15.34
N LYS A 78 -12.09 0.95 -14.27
CA LYS A 78 -13.38 1.35 -13.66
C LYS A 78 -13.26 1.75 -12.18
N SER A 79 -12.06 2.01 -11.66
CA SER A 79 -11.93 2.38 -10.24
C SER A 79 -12.36 3.82 -10.00
N LYS A 80 -13.05 4.03 -8.88
CA LYS A 80 -13.43 5.34 -8.35
C LYS A 80 -12.75 5.52 -6.99
N LEU A 81 -11.46 5.83 -7.02
CA LEU A 81 -10.59 5.88 -5.84
C LEU A 81 -11.09 6.86 -4.76
N GLU A 82 -11.57 8.03 -5.18
CA GLU A 82 -12.03 9.08 -4.26
C GLU A 82 -13.20 8.65 -3.38
N GLU A 83 -14.03 7.70 -3.85
CA GLU A 83 -15.12 7.13 -3.06
C GLU A 83 -14.62 6.04 -2.11
N LEU A 84 -13.63 5.25 -2.52
CA LEU A 84 -13.14 4.11 -1.75
C LEU A 84 -12.21 4.47 -0.60
N ILE A 85 -11.47 5.59 -0.70
CA ILE A 85 -10.62 6.06 0.40
C ILE A 85 -11.46 6.66 1.53
N LYS A 86 -12.63 7.23 1.22
CA LYS A 86 -13.49 7.88 2.22
C LYS A 86 -14.16 6.86 3.13
N ASP A 87 -14.55 5.71 2.58
CA ASP A 87 -15.37 4.71 3.28
C ASP A 87 -14.67 3.35 3.30
N LEU A 88 -13.52 3.26 3.98
CA LEU A 88 -12.89 1.96 4.22
C LEU A 88 -13.63 1.18 5.30
N ASP A 89 -13.92 -0.08 5.02
CA ASP A 89 -14.51 -1.01 5.99
C ASP A 89 -13.55 -1.25 7.17
N LEU A 90 -14.07 -1.46 8.38
CA LEU A 90 -13.27 -1.95 9.49
C LEU A 90 -12.72 -3.35 9.20
N LEU A 91 -11.47 -3.59 9.58
CA LEU A 91 -10.80 -4.88 9.38
C LEU A 91 -11.43 -5.98 10.24
N TYR A 92 -11.83 -5.64 11.47
CA TYR A 92 -12.41 -6.58 12.45
C TYR A 92 -13.69 -6.01 13.09
N PRO A 93 -14.80 -5.88 12.34
CA PRO A 93 -16.01 -5.25 12.84
C PRO A 93 -16.61 -5.98 14.07
N THR A 94 -16.51 -7.31 14.09
CA THR A 94 -17.00 -8.16 15.19
C THR A 94 -15.90 -8.65 16.13
N GLY A 95 -14.65 -8.17 15.94
CA GLY A 95 -13.47 -8.67 16.64
C GLY A 95 -13.08 -10.10 16.26
N HIS A 96 -11.88 -10.52 16.66
CA HIS A 96 -11.50 -11.94 16.57
C HIS A 96 -12.08 -12.72 17.73
N LYS A 97 -12.70 -13.86 17.45
CA LYS A 97 -13.06 -14.82 18.50
C LYS A 97 -11.77 -15.36 19.13
N ILE A 98 -11.63 -15.24 20.44
CA ILE A 98 -10.55 -15.89 21.19
C ILE A 98 -10.77 -17.40 21.06
N THR A 99 -9.82 -18.10 20.45
CA THR A 99 -9.86 -19.56 20.37
C THR A 99 -9.74 -20.16 21.76
N VAL A 100 -10.29 -21.36 21.95
CA VAL A 100 -10.28 -22.05 23.27
C VAL A 100 -8.85 -22.18 23.81
N LEU A 101 -7.86 -22.41 22.93
CA LEU A 101 -6.44 -22.49 23.27
C LEU A 101 -5.83 -21.17 23.78
N LYS A 102 -6.44 -20.02 23.47
CA LYS A 102 -5.98 -18.68 23.87
C LYS A 102 -6.77 -18.12 25.05
N LYS A 103 -7.78 -18.85 25.54
CA LYS A 103 -8.47 -18.50 26.77
C LYS A 103 -7.49 -18.78 27.92
N LYS A 104 -7.06 -17.74 28.64
CA LYS A 104 -6.35 -17.93 29.90
C LYS A 104 -7.30 -18.66 30.86
N ILE A 105 -6.81 -19.77 31.43
CA ILE A 105 -7.43 -20.45 32.58
C ILE A 105 -7.30 -19.52 33.79
#